data_AF-A0A543IY75-F1
#
_entry.id   AF-A0A543IY75-F1
#
_cell.length_a   1.000
_cell.length_b   1.000
_cell.length_c   1.000
_cell.angle_alpha   90.00
_cell.angle_beta   90.00
_cell.angle_gamma   90.00
#
_symmetry.space_group_name_H-M   'P 1'
#
loop_
_entity.id
_entity.type
_entity.pdbx_description
1 polymer ?
#
loop_
_entity_poly.entity_id
_entity_poly.type
_entity_poly.pdbx_seq_one_letter_code
_entity_poly.pdbx_strand_id
1 'polypeptide(L)'
;MSRGDGARPPVITPCRYCGSPIEQRGGRGRRRAYCPDKGCQAAAKRERELRRAAPGLEGALARAEELYERMEKGLAAAIAPLAAALTQELSPAGVEAKISAVKAEAAARVAAAWAEREQAAEQVRLARQAAEAARREAEAAIAERDAALADAETAREQALAALREAAATERRAQAAADQALRRAMLAEQARDQAVRELADRVDAALAQVRAAEERARRAIEAAEQARSQSGRAHDGAEHARRAAEKAARAGAAAQARAETAEAERRKAVARAEAAEQARAEALADAAAARARAEMAEAQAAKAEREAAARVADAERRAREAEAERDRLRRELSVHQALVRDLREQLKAARAEAAELRERAVAAELRARRS
;
A
#
# COMPACT_ATOMS: atom_id res chain seq x y z
N MET A 1 -17.21 30.70 60.38
CA MET A 1 -16.72 30.97 61.75
C MET A 1 -16.64 32.48 61.94
N SER A 2 -17.63 33.06 62.61
CA SER A 2 -17.61 34.45 63.08
C SER A 2 -16.37 34.70 63.92
N ARG A 3 -15.56 35.70 63.57
CA ARG A 3 -14.55 36.27 64.46
C ARG A 3 -14.95 37.72 64.71
N GLY A 4 -15.18 38.03 65.97
CA GLY A 4 -15.84 39.24 66.43
C GLY A 4 -15.02 40.50 66.16
N ASP A 5 -15.73 41.55 65.77
CA ASP A 5 -15.26 42.93 65.85
C ASP A 5 -15.14 43.32 67.32
N GLY A 6 -13.97 43.06 67.90
CA GLY A 6 -13.56 43.69 69.15
C GLY A 6 -13.47 45.19 68.92
N ALA A 7 -14.46 45.94 69.46
CA ALA A 7 -14.46 47.39 69.46
C ALA A 7 -13.16 47.91 70.08
N ARG A 8 -12.24 48.39 69.25
CA ARG A 8 -10.99 49.00 69.69
C ARG A 8 -11.34 50.25 70.49
N PRO A 9 -10.83 50.43 71.73
CA PRO A 9 -11.23 51.56 72.57
C PRO A 9 -10.98 52.89 71.85
N PRO A 10 -11.88 53.88 72.00
CA PRO A 10 -11.73 55.17 71.33
C PRO A 10 -10.40 55.79 71.72
N VAL A 11 -9.59 56.13 70.72
CA VAL A 11 -8.32 56.82 70.97
C VAL A 11 -8.67 58.24 71.38
N ILE A 12 -8.45 58.57 72.65
CA ILE A 12 -8.66 59.92 73.19
C ILE A 12 -7.35 60.68 73.08
N THR A 13 -7.39 61.84 72.43
CA THR A 13 -6.23 62.76 72.36
C THR A 13 -6.61 64.12 72.93
N PRO A 14 -5.70 64.81 73.64
CA PRO A 14 -5.99 66.13 74.16
C PRO A 14 -6.13 67.16 73.04
N CYS A 15 -7.02 68.13 73.24
CA CYS A 15 -7.16 69.31 72.39
C CYS A 15 -5.89 70.15 72.44
N ARG A 16 -5.33 70.50 71.27
CA ARG A 16 -4.08 71.28 71.18
C ARG A 16 -4.21 72.72 71.70
N TYR A 17 -5.42 73.20 71.94
CA TYR A 17 -5.67 74.55 72.47
C TYR A 17 -6.03 74.55 73.96
N CYS A 18 -7.03 73.78 74.38
CA CYS A 18 -7.56 73.81 75.75
C CYS A 18 -7.33 72.51 76.56
N GLY A 19 -6.62 71.53 75.99
CA GLY A 19 -6.33 70.25 76.64
C GLY A 19 -7.51 69.28 76.79
N SER A 20 -8.75 69.69 76.49
CA SER A 20 -9.94 68.82 76.64
C SER A 20 -9.82 67.51 75.84
N PRO A 21 -10.26 66.37 76.38
CA PRO A 21 -10.19 65.09 75.68
C PRO A 21 -11.04 65.13 74.40
N ILE A 22 -10.45 64.70 73.28
CA ILE A 22 -11.13 64.57 71.99
C ILE A 22 -11.16 63.09 71.63
N GLU A 23 -12.37 62.56 71.46
CA GLU A 23 -12.57 61.23 70.90
C GLU A 23 -12.24 61.24 69.40
N GLN A 24 -11.27 60.43 69.01
CA GLN A 24 -10.91 60.25 67.61
C GLN A 24 -11.87 59.24 66.96
N ARG A 25 -12.47 59.63 65.83
CA ARG A 25 -13.22 58.68 65.00
C ARG A 25 -12.23 57.70 64.36
N GLY A 26 -12.49 56.40 64.49
CA GLY A 26 -11.74 55.37 63.77
C GLY A 26 -12.05 55.45 62.28
N GLY A 27 -11.05 55.75 61.45
CA GLY A 27 -11.22 55.84 59.99
C GLY A 27 -10.01 56.43 59.28
N ARG A 28 -9.98 56.33 57.94
CA ARG A 28 -8.96 56.99 57.11
C ARG A 28 -9.29 58.49 57.03
N GLY A 29 -8.54 59.32 57.75
CA GLY A 29 -8.71 60.76 57.77
C GLY A 29 -7.75 61.46 58.73
N ARG A 30 -7.62 62.79 58.61
CA ARG A 30 -6.78 63.59 59.50
C ARG A 30 -7.39 63.60 60.90
N ARG A 31 -6.61 63.16 61.90
CA ARG A 31 -7.01 63.20 63.31
C ARG A 31 -7.43 64.61 63.73
N ARG A 32 -8.49 64.71 64.55
CA ARG A 32 -9.00 65.98 65.07
C ARG A 32 -8.00 66.52 66.09
N ALA A 33 -7.42 67.68 65.80
CA ALA A 33 -6.45 68.33 66.70
C ALA A 33 -7.12 69.30 67.70
N TYR A 34 -8.37 69.67 67.46
CA TYR A 34 -9.10 70.67 68.24
C TYR A 34 -10.52 70.19 68.55
N CYS A 35 -11.05 70.67 69.68
CA CYS A 35 -12.41 70.42 70.11
C CYS A 35 -13.40 70.96 69.07
N PRO A 36 -14.41 70.20 68.62
CA PRO A 36 -15.42 70.71 67.69
C PRO A 36 -16.36 71.73 68.36
N ASP A 37 -16.65 71.55 69.64
CA ASP A 37 -17.77 72.25 70.29
C ASP A 37 -17.40 73.63 70.86
N LYS A 38 -16.15 73.85 71.28
CA LYS A 38 -15.74 75.12 71.94
C LYS A 38 -15.05 76.13 71.01
N GLY A 39 -15.15 75.97 69.69
CA GLY A 39 -14.50 76.89 68.74
C GLY A 39 -12.98 76.97 68.89
N CYS A 40 -12.35 75.99 69.55
CA CYS A 40 -10.92 75.93 69.86
C CYS A 40 -10.04 76.17 68.62
N GLN A 41 -10.47 75.64 67.47
CA GLN A 41 -9.77 75.78 66.20
C GLN A 41 -9.74 77.23 65.71
N ALA A 42 -10.85 77.95 65.82
CA ALA A 42 -10.97 79.35 65.42
C ALA A 42 -10.22 80.27 66.38
N ALA A 43 -10.27 79.99 67.69
CA ALA A 43 -9.49 80.71 68.70
C ALA A 43 -7.98 80.55 68.45
N ALA A 44 -7.52 79.31 68.27
CA ALA A 44 -6.11 79.04 67.96
C ALA A 44 -5.67 79.63 66.60
N LYS A 45 -6.58 79.72 65.61
CA LYS A 45 -6.30 80.39 64.33
C LYS A 45 -6.09 81.89 64.52
N ARG A 46 -7.00 82.56 65.23
CA ARG A 46 -6.91 84.00 65.55
C ARG A 46 -5.64 84.32 66.34
N GLU A 47 -5.31 83.53 67.35
CA GLU A 47 -4.08 83.73 68.12
C GLU A 47 -2.82 83.58 67.27
N ARG A 48 -2.75 82.59 66.37
CA ARG A 48 -1.65 82.46 65.41
C ARG A 48 -1.58 83.62 64.42
N GLU A 49 -2.72 84.15 63.99
CA GLU A 49 -2.76 85.33 63.12
C GLU A 49 -2.27 86.58 63.85
N LEU A 50 -2.68 86.77 65.10
CA LEU A 50 -2.21 87.85 65.97
C LEU A 50 -0.69 87.75 66.22
N ARG A 51 -0.17 86.57 66.58
CA ARG A 51 1.27 86.36 66.77
C ARG A 51 2.07 86.59 65.47
N ARG A 52 1.52 86.26 64.31
CA ARG A 52 2.17 86.51 63.00
C ARG A 52 2.13 87.97 62.58
N ALA A 53 1.09 88.71 62.98
CA ALA A 53 0.90 90.13 62.69
C ALA A 53 1.56 91.05 63.73
N ALA A 54 2.03 90.50 64.86
CA ALA A 54 2.72 91.25 65.90
C ALA A 54 3.95 91.96 65.31
N PRO A 55 4.07 93.29 65.48
CA PRO A 55 5.24 94.03 65.00
C PRO A 55 6.49 93.65 65.83
N GLY A 56 7.66 93.71 65.19
CA GLY A 56 8.94 93.43 65.85
C GLY A 56 9.39 91.96 65.83
N LEU A 57 10.27 91.62 66.78
CA LEU A 57 10.99 90.34 66.85
C LEU A 57 10.05 89.15 67.04
N GLU A 58 9.00 89.30 67.85
CA GLU A 58 8.06 88.21 68.18
C GLU A 58 7.32 87.69 66.95
N GLY A 59 6.82 88.59 66.09
CA GLY A 59 6.15 88.20 64.85
C GLY A 59 7.10 87.64 63.79
N ALA A 60 8.35 88.10 63.77
CA ALA A 60 9.39 87.52 62.91
C ALA A 60 9.76 86.09 63.36
N LEU A 61 9.89 85.86 64.67
CA LEU A 61 10.15 84.54 65.25
C LEU A 61 8.99 83.57 64.96
N ALA A 62 7.74 84.00 65.14
CA ALA A 62 6.57 83.17 64.86
C ALA A 62 6.47 82.73 63.38
N ARG A 63 6.86 83.59 62.42
CA ARG A 63 6.92 83.22 60.99
C ARG A 63 8.08 82.27 60.67
N ALA A 64 9.23 82.46 61.32
CA ALA A 64 10.36 81.56 61.19
C ALA A 64 10.04 80.16 61.73
N GLU A 65 9.40 80.06 62.90
CA GLU A 65 8.93 78.79 63.47
C GLU A 65 7.94 78.06 62.54
N GLU A 66 6.98 78.77 61.94
CA GLU A 66 6.03 78.18 60.98
C GLU A 66 6.75 77.65 59.72
N LEU A 67 7.78 78.36 59.24
CA LEU A 67 8.60 77.92 58.12
C LEU A 67 9.39 76.65 58.49
N TYR A 68 10.02 76.61 59.66
CA TYR A 68 10.74 75.44 60.17
C TYR A 68 9.81 74.23 60.31
N GLU A 69 8.64 74.39 60.92
CA GLU A 69 7.67 73.29 61.03
C GLU A 69 7.22 72.77 59.65
N ARG A 70 7.10 73.66 58.66
CA ARG A 70 6.72 73.28 57.29
C ARG A 70 7.85 72.52 56.59
N MET A 71 9.09 72.99 56.74
CA MET A 71 10.28 72.33 56.21
C MET A 71 10.48 70.96 56.87
N GLU A 72 10.33 70.85 58.19
CA GLU A 72 10.42 69.59 58.93
C GLU A 72 9.37 68.58 58.46
N LYS A 73 8.10 69.01 58.33
CA LYS A 73 7.02 68.15 57.81
C LYS A 73 7.26 67.74 56.36
N GLY A 74 7.74 68.67 55.52
CA GLY A 74 8.07 68.39 54.11
C GLY A 74 9.22 67.39 53.97
N LEU A 75 10.29 67.58 54.75
CA LEU A 75 11.45 66.69 54.77
C LEU A 75 11.08 65.30 55.33
N ALA A 76 10.32 65.24 56.42
CA ALA A 76 9.82 63.99 56.97
C ALA A 76 8.92 63.24 55.97
N ALA A 77 8.06 63.95 55.24
CA ALA A 77 7.22 63.35 54.20
C ALA A 77 8.03 62.85 52.99
N ALA A 78 9.16 63.50 52.66
CA ALA A 78 10.06 63.05 51.61
C ALA A 78 10.93 61.85 52.05
N ILE A 79 11.40 61.83 53.29
CA ILE A 79 12.29 60.78 53.82
C ILE A 79 11.50 59.53 54.23
N ALA A 80 10.27 59.66 54.73
CA ALA A 80 9.51 58.51 55.23
C ALA A 80 9.29 57.39 54.18
N PRO A 81 8.94 57.69 52.91
CA PRO A 81 8.84 56.67 51.87
C PRO A 81 10.19 55.99 51.57
N LEU A 82 11.29 56.76 51.56
CA LEU A 82 12.64 56.23 51.38
C LEU A 82 13.05 55.32 52.53
N ALA A 83 12.78 55.72 53.78
CA ALA A 83 13.04 54.89 54.95
C ALA A 83 12.18 53.61 54.94
N ALA A 84 10.92 53.69 54.52
CA ALA A 84 10.05 52.52 54.37
C ALA A 84 10.55 51.56 53.29
N ALA A 85 10.97 52.08 52.13
CA ALA A 85 11.58 51.29 51.06
C ALA A 85 12.89 50.64 51.53
N LEU A 86 13.79 51.39 52.18
CA LEU A 86 15.04 50.83 52.73
C LEU A 86 14.75 49.77 53.80
N THR A 87 13.73 49.95 54.63
CA THR A 87 13.32 48.94 55.61
C THR A 87 12.78 47.70 54.91
N GLN A 88 11.97 47.85 53.87
CA GLN A 88 11.48 46.71 53.09
C GLN A 88 12.61 45.96 52.40
N GLU A 89 13.67 46.65 51.97
CA GLU A 89 14.75 46.05 51.18
C GLU A 89 15.94 45.55 52.01
N LEU A 90 16.20 46.16 53.17
CA LEU A 90 17.37 45.91 54.02
C LEU A 90 17.01 45.32 55.39
N SER A 91 15.73 45.24 55.76
CA SER A 91 15.35 44.48 56.95
C SER A 91 15.64 42.99 56.75
N PRO A 92 15.91 42.24 57.83
CA PRO A 92 16.09 40.78 57.76
C PRO A 92 14.94 40.08 57.02
N ALA A 93 13.69 40.46 57.31
CA ALA A 93 12.51 39.89 56.66
C ALA A 93 12.45 40.20 55.16
N GLY A 94 12.84 41.41 54.75
CA GLY A 94 12.92 41.81 53.34
C GLY A 94 13.97 41.03 52.55
N VAL A 95 15.17 40.90 53.14
CA VAL A 95 16.27 40.13 52.56
C VAL A 95 15.91 38.64 52.47
N GLU A 96 15.30 38.05 53.51
CA GLU A 96 14.82 36.67 53.49
C GLU A 96 13.73 36.43 52.44
N ALA A 97 12.82 37.40 52.25
CA ALA A 97 11.81 37.34 51.20
C ALA A 97 12.45 37.35 49.80
N LYS A 98 13.47 38.18 49.57
CA LYS A 98 14.24 38.20 48.32
C LYS A 98 15.01 36.92 48.08
N ILE A 99 15.70 36.40 49.10
CA ILE A 99 16.42 35.12 49.02
C ILE A 99 15.44 33.99 48.70
N SER A 100 14.27 33.97 49.35
CA SER A 100 13.22 32.98 49.07
C SER A 100 12.68 33.10 47.65
N ALA A 101 12.46 34.32 47.15
CA ALA A 101 12.03 34.55 45.76
C ALA A 101 13.08 34.05 44.75
N VAL A 102 14.36 34.38 44.96
CA VAL A 102 15.46 33.91 44.11
C VAL A 102 15.61 32.39 44.16
N LYS A 103 15.48 31.78 45.35
CA LYS A 103 15.49 30.31 45.50
C LYS A 103 14.31 29.65 44.78
N ALA A 104 13.12 30.24 44.86
CA ALA A 104 11.95 29.74 44.14
C ALA A 104 12.12 29.85 42.62
N GLU A 105 12.66 30.96 42.13
CA GLU A 105 12.97 31.13 40.71
C GLU A 105 14.05 30.13 40.25
N ALA A 106 15.11 29.93 41.03
CA ALA A 106 16.14 28.96 40.73
C ALA A 106 15.57 27.52 40.71
N ALA A 107 14.72 27.17 41.67
CA ALA A 107 14.05 25.88 41.71
C ALA A 107 13.14 25.68 40.48
N ALA A 108 12.41 26.72 40.06
CA ALA A 108 11.58 26.68 38.85
C ALA A 108 12.42 26.48 37.58
N ARG A 109 13.55 27.18 37.45
CA ARG A 109 14.48 27.02 36.31
C ARG A 109 15.08 25.60 36.26
N VAL A 110 15.47 25.06 37.41
CA VAL A 110 15.98 23.69 37.50
C VAL A 110 14.89 22.70 37.10
N ALA A 111 13.66 22.83 37.63
CA ALA A 111 12.54 21.97 37.26
C ALA A 111 12.23 22.01 35.76
N ALA A 112 12.26 23.20 35.15
CA ALA A 112 12.11 23.36 33.70
C ALA A 112 13.21 22.61 32.92
N ALA A 113 14.48 22.76 33.32
CA ALA A 113 15.60 22.07 32.68
C ALA A 113 15.49 20.53 32.79
N TRP A 114 15.00 20.01 33.91
CA TRP A 114 14.73 18.57 34.06
C TRP A 114 13.60 18.10 33.14
N ALA A 115 12.52 18.88 33.03
CA ALA A 115 11.41 18.56 32.14
C ALA A 115 11.86 18.57 30.67
N GLU A 116 12.65 19.56 30.25
CA GLU A 116 13.22 19.63 28.89
C GLU A 116 14.17 18.47 28.61
N ARG A 117 15.02 18.09 29.58
CA ARG A 117 15.90 16.93 29.47
C ARG A 117 15.11 15.64 29.29
N GLU A 118 14.05 15.44 30.08
CA GLU A 118 13.22 14.24 30.00
C GLU A 118 12.49 14.17 28.65
N GLN A 119 11.94 15.30 28.19
CA GLN A 119 11.35 15.39 26.85
C GLN A 119 12.37 15.08 25.76
N ALA A 120 13.60 15.60 25.84
CA ALA A 120 14.65 15.30 24.89
C ALA A 120 15.04 13.81 24.90
N ALA A 121 15.13 13.19 26.08
CA ALA A 121 15.42 11.77 26.21
C ALA A 121 14.32 10.90 25.58
N GLU A 122 13.06 11.25 25.81
CA GLU A 122 11.91 10.57 25.22
C GLU A 122 11.88 10.71 23.69
N GLN A 123 12.15 11.91 23.16
CA GLN A 123 12.25 12.13 21.72
C GLN A 123 13.35 11.28 21.08
N VAL A 124 14.52 11.17 21.73
CA VAL A 124 15.61 10.30 21.26
C VAL A 124 15.18 8.83 21.30
N ARG A 125 14.47 8.39 22.34
CA ARG A 125 13.95 7.02 22.46
C ARG A 125 12.99 6.69 21.32
N LEU A 126 12.02 7.57 21.06
CA LEU A 126 11.06 7.42 19.96
C LEU A 126 11.76 7.43 18.59
N ALA A 127 12.72 8.33 18.37
CA ALA A 127 13.50 8.39 17.14
C ALA A 127 14.31 7.11 16.90
N ARG A 128 14.90 6.51 17.94
CA ARG A 128 15.59 5.21 17.84
C ARG A 128 14.64 4.08 17.49
N GLN A 129 13.48 4.02 18.14
CA GLN A 129 12.47 3.01 17.82
C GLN A 129 11.97 3.11 16.38
N ALA A 130 11.72 4.34 15.90
CA ALA A 130 11.34 4.59 14.51
C ALA A 130 12.46 4.19 13.53
N ALA A 131 13.73 4.48 13.85
CA ALA A 131 14.87 4.10 13.03
C ALA A 131 15.08 2.58 12.98
N GLU A 132 14.88 1.87 14.09
CA GLU A 132 14.94 0.41 14.15
C GLU A 132 13.81 -0.23 13.36
N ALA A 133 12.57 0.29 13.47
CA ALA A 133 11.44 -0.15 12.67
C ALA A 133 11.70 0.04 11.16
N ALA A 134 12.16 1.23 10.76
CA ALA A 134 12.50 1.52 9.37
C ALA A 134 13.63 0.62 8.83
N ARG A 135 14.62 0.27 9.66
CA ARG A 135 15.67 -0.70 9.28
C ARG A 135 15.10 -2.09 9.04
N ARG A 136 14.24 -2.58 9.93
CA ARG A 136 13.58 -3.89 9.76
C ARG A 136 12.70 -3.93 8.53
N GLU A 137 11.95 -2.87 8.25
CA GLU A 137 11.15 -2.75 7.02
C GLU A 137 12.03 -2.76 5.77
N ALA A 138 13.17 -2.06 5.79
CA ALA A 138 14.12 -2.07 4.68
C ALA A 138 14.76 -3.45 4.47
N GLU A 139 15.16 -4.13 5.55
CA GLU A 139 15.69 -5.50 5.49
C GLU A 139 14.66 -6.48 4.94
N ALA A 140 13.39 -6.37 5.36
CA ALA A 140 12.30 -7.18 4.84
C ALA A 140 12.05 -6.92 3.35
N ALA A 141 12.06 -5.65 2.91
CA ALA A 141 11.90 -5.29 1.51
C ALA A 141 13.05 -5.80 0.64
N ILE A 142 14.29 -5.80 1.15
CA ILE A 142 15.44 -6.38 0.46
C ILE A 142 15.28 -7.90 0.34
N ALA A 143 14.88 -8.58 1.41
CA ALA A 143 14.65 -10.02 1.39
C ALA A 143 13.52 -10.42 0.43
N GLU A 144 12.44 -9.66 0.38
CA GLU A 144 11.33 -9.88 -0.57
C GLU A 144 11.79 -9.69 -2.03
N ARG A 145 12.57 -8.62 -2.29
CA ARG A 145 13.17 -8.40 -3.61
C ARG A 145 14.07 -9.56 -4.03
N ASP A 146 14.94 -10.01 -3.14
CA ASP A 146 15.89 -11.08 -3.44
C ASP A 146 15.17 -12.43 -3.68
N ALA A 147 14.11 -12.70 -2.92
CA ALA A 147 13.23 -13.84 -3.18
C ALA A 147 12.55 -13.74 -4.55
N ALA A 148 12.00 -12.57 -4.89
CA ALA A 148 11.36 -12.35 -6.18
C ALA A 148 12.33 -12.49 -7.36
N LEU A 149 13.60 -12.07 -7.19
CA LEU A 149 14.65 -12.26 -8.20
C LEU A 149 15.01 -13.75 -8.36
N ALA A 150 15.15 -14.49 -7.26
CA ALA A 150 15.42 -15.94 -7.32
C ALA A 150 14.27 -16.73 -7.96
N ASP A 151 13.02 -16.35 -7.69
CA ASP A 151 11.84 -16.94 -8.33
C ASP A 151 11.82 -16.63 -9.83
N ALA A 152 12.15 -15.40 -10.23
CA ALA A 152 12.23 -15.01 -11.63
C ALA A 152 13.34 -15.75 -12.39
N GLU A 153 14.51 -15.95 -11.76
CA GLU A 153 15.59 -16.76 -12.32
C GLU A 153 15.17 -18.21 -12.50
N THR A 154 14.55 -18.80 -11.48
CA THR A 154 14.03 -20.18 -11.53
C THR A 154 12.99 -20.33 -12.64
N ALA A 155 12.04 -19.40 -12.76
CA ALA A 155 11.03 -19.41 -13.81
C ALA A 155 11.67 -19.30 -15.21
N ARG A 156 12.72 -18.48 -15.36
CA ARG A 156 13.47 -18.35 -16.61
C ARG A 156 14.19 -19.65 -16.97
N GLU A 157 14.82 -20.31 -16.01
CA GLU A 157 15.49 -21.59 -16.23
C GLU A 157 14.50 -22.67 -16.65
N GLN A 158 13.36 -22.76 -15.98
CA GLN A 158 12.27 -23.68 -16.35
C GLN A 158 11.73 -23.41 -17.75
N ALA A 159 11.52 -22.14 -18.12
CA ALA A 159 11.10 -21.76 -19.47
C ALA A 159 12.13 -22.17 -20.53
N LEU A 160 13.42 -21.97 -20.27
CA LEU A 160 14.49 -22.41 -21.17
C LEU A 160 14.58 -23.93 -21.28
N ALA A 161 14.37 -24.66 -20.19
CA ALA A 161 14.30 -26.12 -20.20
C ALA A 161 13.12 -26.62 -21.05
N ALA A 162 11.92 -26.06 -20.84
CA ALA A 162 10.74 -26.39 -21.63
C ALA A 162 10.93 -26.10 -23.12
N LEU A 163 11.56 -24.97 -23.48
CA LEU A 163 11.88 -24.66 -24.88
C LEU A 163 12.86 -25.67 -25.50
N ARG A 164 13.87 -26.13 -24.74
CA ARG A 164 14.82 -27.15 -25.21
C ARG A 164 14.13 -28.50 -25.42
N GLU A 165 13.23 -28.89 -24.52
CA GLU A 165 12.43 -30.11 -24.65
C GLU A 165 11.46 -30.06 -25.83
N ALA A 166 10.80 -28.92 -26.03
CA ALA A 166 9.95 -28.68 -27.19
C ALA A 166 10.74 -28.81 -28.49
N ALA A 167 11.90 -28.15 -28.59
CA ALA A 167 12.78 -28.23 -29.76
C ALA A 167 13.37 -29.64 -29.98
N ALA A 168 13.62 -30.40 -28.92
CA ALA A 168 14.04 -31.80 -29.03
C ALA A 168 12.90 -32.69 -29.55
N THR A 169 11.68 -32.46 -29.07
CA THR A 169 10.47 -33.18 -29.50
C THR A 169 10.16 -32.89 -30.96
N GLU A 170 10.23 -31.63 -31.38
CA GLU A 170 10.03 -31.22 -32.77
C GLU A 170 11.04 -31.90 -33.71
N ARG A 171 12.34 -31.90 -33.36
CA ARG A 171 13.37 -32.60 -34.15
C ARG A 171 13.11 -34.10 -34.28
N ARG A 172 12.63 -34.76 -33.20
CA ARG A 172 12.25 -36.18 -33.25
C ARG A 172 11.04 -36.41 -34.15
N ALA A 173 10.03 -35.54 -34.08
CA ALA A 173 8.85 -35.62 -34.93
C ALA A 173 9.21 -35.44 -36.41
N GLN A 174 10.06 -34.45 -36.74
CA GLN A 174 10.57 -34.23 -38.10
C GLN A 174 11.35 -35.45 -38.61
N ALA A 175 12.28 -35.99 -37.80
CA ALA A 175 13.05 -37.18 -38.18
C ALA A 175 12.16 -38.42 -38.42
N ALA A 176 11.12 -38.59 -37.60
CA ALA A 176 10.13 -39.67 -37.77
C ALA A 176 9.31 -39.47 -39.05
N ALA A 177 8.88 -38.24 -39.35
CA ALA A 177 8.17 -37.90 -40.58
C ALA A 177 9.02 -38.17 -41.83
N ASP A 178 10.29 -37.75 -41.82
CA ASP A 178 11.25 -38.02 -42.90
C ASP A 178 11.48 -39.52 -43.10
N GLN A 179 11.56 -40.28 -42.01
CA GLN A 179 11.69 -41.73 -42.09
C GLN A 179 10.43 -42.39 -42.66
N ALA A 180 9.24 -41.91 -42.27
CA ALA A 180 7.97 -42.39 -42.81
C ALA A 180 7.86 -42.10 -44.31
N LEU A 181 8.22 -40.89 -44.75
CA LEU A 181 8.28 -40.52 -46.17
C LEU A 181 9.25 -41.40 -46.96
N ARG A 182 10.46 -41.64 -46.44
CA ARG A 182 11.43 -42.57 -47.07
C ARG A 182 10.86 -43.99 -47.20
N ARG A 183 10.22 -44.50 -46.16
CA ARG A 183 9.58 -45.83 -46.20
C ARG A 183 8.44 -45.88 -47.21
N ALA A 184 7.61 -44.83 -47.29
CA ALA A 184 6.53 -44.74 -48.27
C ALA A 184 7.07 -44.75 -49.71
N MET A 185 8.10 -43.94 -50.01
CA MET A 185 8.74 -43.93 -51.34
C MET A 185 9.32 -45.30 -51.72
N LEU A 186 10.00 -45.97 -50.79
CA LEU A 186 10.54 -47.32 -51.04
C LEU A 186 9.42 -48.34 -51.26
N ALA A 187 8.31 -48.25 -50.52
CA ALA A 187 7.16 -49.10 -50.72
C ALA A 187 6.47 -48.86 -52.07
N GLU A 188 6.36 -47.60 -52.50
CA GLU A 188 5.85 -47.24 -53.83
C GLU A 188 6.74 -47.77 -54.95
N GLN A 189 8.06 -47.61 -54.84
CA GLN A 189 9.03 -48.17 -55.80
C GLN A 189 8.94 -49.69 -55.89
N ALA A 190 8.85 -50.38 -54.74
CA ALA A 190 8.69 -51.83 -54.70
C ALA A 190 7.35 -52.27 -55.31
N ARG A 191 6.27 -51.53 -55.08
CA ARG A 191 4.96 -51.77 -55.71
C ARG A 191 5.05 -51.60 -57.22
N ASP A 192 5.63 -50.51 -57.70
CA ASP A 192 5.76 -50.23 -59.13
C ASP A 192 6.64 -51.28 -59.82
N GLN A 193 7.71 -51.74 -59.16
CA GLN A 193 8.51 -52.86 -59.65
C GLN A 193 7.69 -54.16 -59.72
N ALA A 194 6.95 -54.51 -58.67
CA ALA A 194 6.10 -55.70 -58.65
C ALA A 194 5.01 -55.66 -59.73
N VAL A 195 4.43 -54.48 -60.01
CA VAL A 195 3.46 -54.28 -61.09
C VAL A 195 4.11 -54.49 -62.46
N ARG A 196 5.34 -53.99 -62.68
CA ARG A 196 6.09 -54.23 -63.92
C ARG A 196 6.42 -55.71 -64.11
N GLU A 197 6.97 -56.36 -63.09
CA GLU A 197 7.28 -57.79 -63.14
C GLU A 197 6.02 -58.65 -63.40
N LEU A 198 4.88 -58.25 -62.85
CA LEU A 198 3.61 -58.91 -63.12
C LEU A 198 3.15 -58.69 -64.57
N ALA A 199 3.27 -57.47 -65.10
CA ALA A 199 2.97 -57.17 -66.50
C ALA A 199 3.85 -58.00 -67.45
N ASP A 200 5.17 -58.05 -67.20
CA ASP A 200 6.10 -58.85 -68.00
C ASP A 200 5.74 -60.35 -67.96
N ARG A 201 5.34 -60.88 -66.79
CA ARG A 201 4.87 -62.27 -66.65
C ARG A 201 3.57 -62.51 -67.41
N VAL A 202 2.64 -61.55 -67.40
CA VAL A 202 1.38 -61.63 -68.16
C VAL A 202 1.67 -61.62 -69.66
N ASP A 203 2.55 -60.73 -70.13
CA ASP A 203 2.94 -60.67 -71.54
C ASP A 203 3.64 -61.95 -72.00
N ALA A 204 4.55 -62.49 -71.18
CA ALA A 204 5.18 -63.78 -71.45
C ALA A 204 4.16 -64.93 -71.48
N ALA A 205 3.20 -64.95 -70.55
CA ALA A 205 2.13 -65.94 -70.55
C ALA A 205 1.23 -65.81 -71.80
N LEU A 206 0.88 -64.60 -72.21
CA LEU A 206 0.12 -64.36 -73.45
C LEU A 206 0.90 -64.82 -74.69
N ALA A 207 2.22 -64.57 -74.75
CA ALA A 207 3.07 -65.07 -75.82
C ALA A 207 3.13 -66.61 -75.84
N GLN A 208 3.22 -67.25 -74.67
CA GLN A 208 3.17 -68.71 -74.55
C GLN A 208 1.82 -69.27 -75.01
N VAL A 209 0.71 -68.60 -74.66
CA VAL A 209 -0.64 -68.98 -75.12
C VAL A 209 -0.71 -68.88 -76.64
N ARG A 210 -0.29 -67.76 -77.25
CA ARG A 210 -0.25 -67.62 -78.71
C ARG A 210 0.61 -68.69 -79.38
N ALA A 211 1.80 -68.97 -78.84
CA ALA A 211 2.66 -70.03 -79.36
C ALA A 211 2.07 -71.43 -79.15
N ALA A 212 1.28 -71.65 -78.09
CA ALA A 212 0.55 -72.89 -77.87
C ALA A 212 -0.63 -73.02 -78.83
N GLU A 213 -1.36 -71.94 -79.12
CA GLU A 213 -2.43 -71.89 -80.11
C GLU A 213 -1.91 -72.12 -81.53
N GLU A 214 -0.78 -71.51 -81.91
CA GLU A 214 -0.14 -71.77 -83.20
C GLU A 214 0.33 -73.23 -83.31
N ARG A 215 0.93 -73.79 -82.25
CA ARG A 215 1.29 -75.21 -82.21
C ARG A 215 0.06 -76.11 -82.27
N ALA A 216 -1.02 -75.76 -81.58
CA ALA A 216 -2.28 -76.48 -81.63
C ALA A 216 -2.90 -76.40 -83.02
N ARG A 217 -2.85 -75.25 -83.68
CA ARG A 217 -3.34 -75.06 -85.05
C ARG A 217 -2.52 -75.88 -86.05
N ARG A 218 -1.19 -75.85 -85.96
CA ARG A 218 -0.30 -76.71 -86.76
C ARG A 218 -0.54 -78.19 -86.47
N ALA A 219 -0.78 -78.56 -85.21
CA ALA A 219 -1.11 -79.93 -84.82
C ALA A 219 -2.49 -80.35 -85.31
N ILE A 220 -3.48 -79.45 -85.37
CA ILE A 220 -4.80 -79.69 -85.94
C ILE A 220 -4.69 -79.86 -87.46
N GLU A 221 -3.98 -78.97 -88.16
CA GLU A 221 -3.73 -79.06 -89.61
C GLU A 221 -2.95 -80.34 -89.96
N ALA A 222 -1.93 -80.71 -89.17
CA ALA A 222 -1.22 -81.97 -89.30
C ALA A 222 -2.09 -83.19 -88.94
N ALA A 223 -2.98 -83.06 -87.95
CA ALA A 223 -3.94 -84.09 -87.57
C ALA A 223 -5.10 -84.20 -88.55
N GLU A 224 -5.43 -83.17 -89.32
CA GLU A 224 -6.42 -83.19 -90.42
C GLU A 224 -5.81 -83.82 -91.67
N GLN A 225 -4.54 -83.53 -91.97
CA GLN A 225 -3.76 -84.26 -92.98
C GLN A 225 -3.59 -85.74 -92.60
N ALA A 226 -3.29 -86.04 -91.34
CA ALA A 226 -3.21 -87.40 -90.81
C ALA A 226 -4.59 -88.08 -90.68
N ARG A 227 -5.68 -87.36 -90.39
CA ARG A 227 -7.06 -87.90 -90.39
C ARG A 227 -7.60 -88.16 -91.80
N SER A 228 -7.15 -87.42 -92.83
CA SER A 228 -7.44 -87.79 -94.22
C SER A 228 -6.79 -89.12 -94.64
N GLN A 229 -5.69 -89.52 -93.97
CA GLN A 229 -5.01 -90.80 -94.17
C GLN A 229 -5.43 -91.90 -93.16
N SER A 230 -5.92 -91.52 -91.97
CA SER A 230 -6.25 -92.42 -90.84
C SER A 230 -7.76 -92.58 -90.57
N GLY A 231 -8.62 -91.85 -91.30
CA GLY A 231 -10.09 -91.98 -91.27
C GLY A 231 -10.65 -93.30 -91.82
N ARG A 232 -9.79 -94.29 -92.10
CA ARG A 232 -10.19 -95.66 -92.47
C ARG A 232 -9.81 -96.74 -91.45
N ALA A 233 -9.27 -96.43 -90.27
CA ALA A 233 -8.74 -97.50 -89.41
C ALA A 233 -8.90 -97.39 -87.88
N HIS A 234 -9.64 -96.43 -87.29
CA HIS A 234 -9.67 -96.37 -85.82
C HIS A 234 -10.92 -95.79 -85.16
N ASP A 235 -12.10 -96.22 -85.59
CA ASP A 235 -13.29 -96.16 -84.73
C ASP A 235 -13.23 -97.31 -83.72
N GLY A 236 -13.19 -96.99 -82.41
CA GLY A 236 -13.73 -97.92 -81.41
C GLY A 236 -13.14 -97.91 -80.00
N ALA A 237 -11.84 -97.66 -79.76
CA ALA A 237 -11.25 -98.14 -78.50
C ALA A 237 -10.58 -97.12 -77.54
N GLU A 238 -10.27 -95.89 -77.94
CA GLU A 238 -9.43 -94.95 -77.13
C GLU A 238 -10.21 -93.82 -76.43
N HIS A 239 -11.54 -93.74 -76.58
CA HIS A 239 -12.35 -92.69 -75.94
C HIS A 239 -12.69 -92.95 -74.46
N ALA A 240 -12.53 -94.18 -73.96
CA ALA A 240 -12.95 -94.52 -72.60
C ALA A 240 -11.86 -94.36 -71.52
N ARG A 241 -10.57 -94.29 -71.87
CA ARG A 241 -9.47 -94.21 -70.86
C ARG A 241 -9.01 -92.77 -70.53
N ARG A 242 -9.12 -91.82 -71.47
CA ARG A 242 -8.68 -90.41 -71.25
C ARG A 242 -9.66 -89.57 -70.43
N ALA A 243 -10.91 -90.02 -70.28
CA ALA A 243 -11.92 -89.34 -69.46
C ALA A 243 -11.72 -89.55 -67.95
N ALA A 244 -11.11 -90.66 -67.52
CA ALA A 244 -10.95 -91.01 -66.11
C ALA A 244 -9.80 -90.26 -65.41
N GLU A 245 -8.70 -89.95 -66.10
CA GLU A 245 -7.54 -89.27 -65.50
C GLU A 245 -7.74 -87.74 -65.36
N LYS A 246 -8.59 -87.16 -66.22
CA LYS A 246 -8.96 -85.73 -66.20
C LYS A 246 -9.89 -85.37 -65.04
N ALA A 247 -10.69 -86.33 -64.55
CA ALA A 247 -11.57 -86.16 -63.40
C ALA A 247 -10.83 -86.20 -62.05
N ALA A 248 -9.77 -87.02 -61.92
CA ALA A 248 -8.98 -87.12 -60.69
C ALA A 248 -8.10 -85.88 -60.42
N ARG A 249 -7.52 -85.26 -61.47
CA ARG A 249 -6.72 -84.02 -61.33
C ARG A 249 -7.57 -82.76 -61.10
N ALA A 250 -8.85 -82.78 -61.49
CA ALA A 250 -9.79 -81.68 -61.24
C ALA A 250 -10.24 -81.62 -59.76
N GLY A 251 -10.34 -82.76 -59.07
CA GLY A 251 -10.71 -82.84 -57.64
C GLY A 251 -9.63 -82.28 -56.70
N ALA A 252 -8.37 -82.66 -56.89
CA ALA A 252 -7.26 -82.16 -56.08
C ALA A 252 -6.98 -80.65 -56.30
N ALA A 253 -7.14 -80.15 -57.53
CA ALA A 253 -7.02 -78.72 -57.84
C ALA A 253 -8.21 -77.89 -57.32
N ALA A 254 -9.41 -78.46 -57.24
CA ALA A 254 -10.58 -77.82 -56.65
C ALA A 254 -10.46 -77.72 -55.13
N GLN A 255 -9.90 -78.75 -54.47
CA GLN A 255 -9.72 -78.78 -53.02
C GLN A 255 -8.60 -77.83 -52.56
N ALA A 256 -7.47 -77.78 -53.28
CA ALA A 256 -6.44 -76.77 -53.03
C ALA A 256 -6.93 -75.33 -53.25
N ARG A 257 -7.79 -75.08 -54.27
CA ARG A 257 -8.41 -73.77 -54.50
C ARG A 257 -9.43 -73.41 -53.42
N ALA A 258 -10.18 -74.39 -52.90
CA ALA A 258 -11.11 -74.19 -51.79
C ALA A 258 -10.36 -73.84 -50.49
N GLU A 259 -9.28 -74.55 -50.17
CA GLU A 259 -8.45 -74.27 -48.98
C GLU A 259 -7.74 -72.92 -49.09
N THR A 260 -7.27 -72.54 -50.28
CA THR A 260 -6.67 -71.21 -50.51
C THR A 260 -7.73 -70.10 -50.42
N ALA A 261 -8.93 -70.31 -50.98
CA ALA A 261 -10.04 -69.35 -50.87
C ALA A 261 -10.56 -69.22 -49.44
N GLU A 262 -10.52 -70.29 -48.65
CA GLU A 262 -10.90 -70.28 -47.24
C GLU A 262 -9.83 -69.61 -46.37
N ALA A 263 -8.54 -69.82 -46.67
CA ALA A 263 -7.44 -69.09 -46.03
C ALA A 263 -7.49 -67.58 -46.36
N GLU A 264 -7.80 -67.20 -47.60
CA GLU A 264 -8.00 -65.80 -47.98
C GLU A 264 -9.26 -65.19 -47.35
N ARG A 265 -10.36 -65.96 -47.20
CA ARG A 265 -11.52 -65.54 -46.40
C ARG A 265 -11.15 -65.30 -44.94
N ARG A 266 -10.40 -66.21 -44.31
CA ARG A 266 -9.96 -66.05 -42.91
C ARG A 266 -9.07 -64.82 -42.74
N LYS A 267 -8.16 -64.56 -43.68
CA LYS A 267 -7.36 -63.31 -43.68
C LYS A 267 -8.20 -62.06 -43.90
N ALA A 268 -9.21 -62.13 -44.77
CA ALA A 268 -10.12 -61.01 -45.02
C ALA A 268 -10.99 -60.70 -43.78
N VAL A 269 -11.49 -61.73 -43.09
CA VAL A 269 -12.23 -61.59 -41.83
C VAL A 269 -11.33 -61.03 -40.73
N ALA A 270 -10.12 -61.55 -40.54
CA ALA A 270 -9.17 -61.03 -39.56
C ALA A 270 -8.78 -59.56 -39.82
N ARG A 271 -8.67 -59.15 -41.10
CA ARG A 271 -8.43 -57.74 -41.48
C ARG A 271 -9.64 -56.86 -41.22
N ALA A 272 -10.85 -57.37 -41.44
CA ALA A 272 -12.09 -56.65 -41.15
C ALA A 272 -12.27 -56.43 -39.64
N GLU A 273 -12.03 -57.47 -38.83
CA GLU A 273 -12.08 -57.38 -37.36
C GLU A 273 -11.02 -56.43 -36.79
N ALA A 274 -9.78 -56.49 -37.31
CA ALA A 274 -8.73 -55.54 -36.91
C ALA A 274 -9.04 -54.10 -37.32
N ALA A 275 -9.66 -53.88 -38.49
CA ALA A 275 -10.11 -52.56 -38.92
C ALA A 275 -11.28 -52.04 -38.09
N GLU A 276 -12.17 -52.93 -37.63
CA GLU A 276 -13.29 -52.59 -36.76
C GLU A 276 -12.81 -52.23 -35.34
N GLN A 277 -11.85 -52.98 -34.80
CA GLN A 277 -11.17 -52.66 -33.53
C GLN A 277 -10.44 -51.32 -33.60
N ALA A 278 -9.66 -51.07 -34.66
CA ALA A 278 -8.98 -49.79 -34.86
C ALA A 278 -9.97 -48.61 -34.98
N ARG A 279 -11.15 -48.83 -35.60
CA ARG A 279 -12.21 -47.83 -35.64
C ARG A 279 -12.83 -47.58 -34.27
N ALA A 280 -13.06 -48.63 -33.48
CA ALA A 280 -13.60 -48.51 -32.13
C ALA A 280 -12.63 -47.75 -31.20
N GLU A 281 -11.33 -48.06 -31.28
CA GLU A 281 -10.27 -47.34 -30.55
C GLU A 281 -10.19 -45.86 -30.97
N ALA A 282 -10.20 -45.57 -32.27
CA ALA A 282 -10.18 -44.19 -32.76
C ALA A 282 -11.41 -43.38 -32.32
N LEU A 283 -12.59 -44.01 -32.24
CA LEU A 283 -13.80 -43.38 -31.72
C LEU A 283 -13.72 -43.14 -30.21
N ALA A 284 -13.14 -44.07 -29.45
CA ALA A 284 -12.92 -43.90 -28.01
C ALA A 284 -11.91 -42.78 -27.72
N ASP A 285 -10.82 -42.72 -28.47
CA ASP A 285 -9.82 -41.65 -28.36
C ASP A 285 -10.39 -40.29 -28.75
N ALA A 286 -11.20 -40.22 -29.80
CA ALA A 286 -11.89 -38.99 -30.19
C ALA A 286 -12.89 -38.53 -29.13
N ALA A 287 -13.62 -39.46 -28.49
CA ALA A 287 -14.51 -39.14 -27.38
C ALA A 287 -13.76 -38.64 -26.14
N ALA A 288 -12.62 -39.27 -25.81
CA ALA A 288 -11.77 -38.86 -24.70
C ALA A 288 -11.13 -37.48 -24.95
N ALA A 289 -10.71 -37.19 -26.19
CA ALA A 289 -10.18 -35.90 -26.59
C ALA A 289 -11.23 -34.79 -26.49
N ARG A 290 -12.48 -35.06 -26.91
CA ARG A 290 -13.61 -34.12 -26.76
C ARG A 290 -13.92 -33.83 -25.30
N ALA A 291 -13.99 -34.86 -24.46
CA ALA A 291 -14.24 -34.68 -23.02
C ALA A 291 -13.14 -33.84 -22.34
N ARG A 292 -11.87 -34.02 -22.73
CA ARG A 292 -10.75 -33.20 -22.24
C ARG A 292 -10.84 -31.75 -22.73
N ALA A 293 -11.25 -31.53 -23.97
CA ALA A 293 -11.46 -30.19 -24.53
C ALA A 293 -12.60 -29.45 -23.80
N GLU A 294 -13.74 -30.12 -23.60
CA GLU A 294 -14.88 -29.57 -22.85
C GLU A 294 -14.50 -29.22 -21.40
N MET A 295 -13.71 -30.06 -20.74
CA MET A 295 -13.18 -29.76 -19.40
C MET A 295 -12.23 -28.56 -19.39
N ALA A 296 -11.36 -28.46 -20.40
CA ALA A 296 -10.43 -27.33 -20.53
C ALA A 296 -11.18 -26.01 -20.79
N GLU A 297 -12.21 -26.03 -21.64
CA GLU A 297 -13.09 -24.89 -21.90
C GLU A 297 -13.87 -24.48 -20.63
N ALA A 298 -14.40 -25.45 -19.88
CA ALA A 298 -15.08 -25.17 -18.61
C ALA A 298 -14.13 -24.56 -17.56
N GLN A 299 -12.89 -25.02 -17.50
CA GLN A 299 -11.86 -24.45 -16.63
C GLN A 299 -11.44 -23.05 -17.07
N ALA A 300 -11.29 -22.81 -18.37
CA ALA A 300 -10.97 -21.49 -18.93
C ALA A 300 -12.10 -20.49 -18.63
N ALA A 301 -13.36 -20.87 -18.86
CA ALA A 301 -14.52 -20.03 -18.55
C ALA A 301 -14.64 -19.72 -17.05
N LYS A 302 -14.28 -20.67 -16.17
CA LYS A 302 -14.21 -20.42 -14.73
C LYS A 302 -13.08 -19.44 -14.38
N ALA A 303 -11.89 -19.62 -14.94
CA ALA A 303 -10.75 -18.73 -14.71
C ALA A 303 -11.04 -17.29 -15.19
N GLU A 304 -11.70 -17.12 -16.34
CA GLU A 304 -12.12 -15.81 -16.84
C GLU A 304 -13.11 -15.12 -15.92
N ARG A 305 -14.09 -15.85 -15.36
CA ARG A 305 -15.05 -15.29 -14.38
C ARG A 305 -14.35 -14.86 -13.09
N GLU A 306 -13.42 -15.66 -12.60
CA GLU A 306 -12.61 -15.31 -11.42
C GLU A 306 -11.71 -14.11 -11.69
N ALA A 307 -11.09 -14.01 -12.87
CA ALA A 307 -10.30 -12.87 -13.27
C ALA A 307 -11.16 -11.59 -13.38
N ALA A 308 -12.33 -11.68 -14.02
CA ALA A 308 -13.28 -10.57 -14.11
C ALA A 308 -13.76 -10.10 -12.72
N ALA A 309 -14.01 -11.03 -11.80
CA ALA A 309 -14.39 -10.71 -10.42
C ALA A 309 -13.26 -9.99 -9.67
N ARG A 310 -12.00 -10.41 -9.87
CA ARG A 310 -10.81 -9.74 -9.28
C ARG A 310 -10.62 -8.33 -9.84
N VAL A 311 -10.79 -8.15 -11.15
CA VAL A 311 -10.73 -6.81 -11.79
C VAL A 311 -11.82 -5.90 -11.24
N ALA A 312 -13.07 -6.39 -11.15
CA ALA A 312 -14.17 -5.62 -10.58
C ALA A 312 -13.94 -5.25 -9.11
N ASP A 313 -13.30 -6.11 -8.31
CA ASP A 313 -12.94 -5.81 -6.93
C ASP A 313 -11.82 -4.76 -6.84
N ALA A 314 -10.80 -4.88 -7.69
CA ALA A 314 -9.72 -3.90 -7.78
C ALA A 314 -10.24 -2.52 -8.18
N GLU A 315 -11.17 -2.44 -9.13
CA GLU A 315 -11.81 -1.18 -9.53
C GLU A 315 -12.62 -0.55 -8.40
N ARG A 316 -13.36 -1.35 -7.61
CA ARG A 316 -14.09 -0.83 -6.44
C ARG A 316 -13.12 -0.24 -5.42
N ARG A 317 -12.06 -0.96 -5.07
CA ARG A 317 -11.04 -0.47 -4.12
C ARG A 317 -10.34 0.79 -4.63
N ALA A 318 -10.07 0.87 -5.93
CA ALA A 318 -9.49 2.07 -6.54
C ALA A 318 -10.42 3.28 -6.43
N ARG A 319 -11.72 3.11 -6.67
CA ARG A 319 -12.73 4.18 -6.50
C ARG A 319 -12.86 4.62 -5.04
N GLU A 320 -12.85 3.68 -4.10
CA GLU A 320 -12.88 3.97 -2.66
C GLU A 320 -11.64 4.75 -2.23
N ALA A 321 -10.45 4.33 -2.66
CA ALA A 321 -9.20 5.03 -2.40
C ALA A 321 -9.18 6.44 -3.01
N GLU A 322 -9.73 6.61 -4.21
CA GLU A 322 -9.86 7.93 -4.83
C GLU A 322 -10.83 8.84 -4.06
N ALA A 323 -11.98 8.32 -3.62
CA ALA A 323 -12.93 9.07 -2.81
C ALA A 323 -12.31 9.51 -1.47
N GLU A 324 -11.54 8.64 -0.81
CA GLU A 324 -10.85 8.96 0.43
C GLU A 324 -9.73 10.00 0.21
N ARG A 325 -8.95 9.88 -0.87
CA ARG A 325 -7.96 10.88 -1.26
C ARG A 325 -8.61 12.25 -1.46
N ASP A 326 -9.73 12.31 -2.16
CA ASP A 326 -10.44 13.55 -2.44
C ASP A 326 -11.04 14.16 -1.17
N ARG A 327 -11.52 13.33 -0.23
CA ARG A 327 -11.95 13.76 1.10
C ARG A 327 -10.79 14.36 1.88
N LEU A 328 -9.66 13.65 2.01
CA LEU A 328 -8.47 14.14 2.71
C LEU A 328 -7.92 15.43 2.09
N ARG A 329 -7.99 15.56 0.76
CA ARG A 329 -7.60 16.79 0.06
C ARG A 329 -8.50 17.97 0.41
N ARG A 330 -9.81 17.76 0.54
CA ARG A 330 -10.75 18.80 1.02
C ARG A 330 -10.47 19.17 2.46
N GLU A 331 -10.28 18.19 3.35
CA GLU A 331 -9.93 18.42 4.76
C GLU A 331 -8.63 19.22 4.89
N LEU A 332 -7.59 18.84 4.13
CA LEU A 332 -6.33 19.59 4.08
C LEU A 332 -6.53 21.04 3.60
N SER A 333 -7.34 21.25 2.57
CA SER A 333 -7.66 22.61 2.08
C SER A 333 -8.34 23.46 3.16
N VAL A 334 -9.27 22.86 3.91
CA VAL A 334 -9.95 23.54 5.04
C VAL A 334 -8.93 23.88 6.14
N HIS A 335 -8.08 22.94 6.54
CA HIS A 335 -7.04 23.20 7.55
C HIS A 335 -6.05 24.27 7.09
N GLN A 336 -5.66 24.29 5.82
CA GLN A 336 -4.78 25.32 5.27
C GLN A 336 -5.44 26.71 5.24
N ALA A 337 -6.76 26.77 5.01
CA ALA A 337 -7.52 28.03 5.10
C ALA A 337 -7.59 28.51 6.55
N LEU A 338 -7.89 27.64 7.51
CA LEU A 338 -7.90 27.96 8.94
C LEU A 338 -6.54 28.44 9.44
N VAL A 339 -5.44 27.78 9.05
CA VAL A 339 -4.09 28.22 9.42
C VAL A 339 -3.75 29.58 8.83
N ARG A 340 -4.19 29.86 7.59
CA ARG A 340 -4.01 31.19 6.98
C ARG A 340 -4.78 32.27 7.74
N ASP A 341 -6.05 32.02 8.03
CA ASP A 341 -6.91 32.93 8.80
C ASP A 341 -6.33 33.20 10.20
N LEU A 342 -5.94 32.16 10.95
CA LEU A 342 -5.29 32.32 12.26
C LEU A 342 -3.99 33.12 12.19
N ARG A 343 -3.20 32.96 11.12
CA ARG A 343 -1.99 33.76 10.90
C ARG A 343 -2.32 35.23 10.63
N GLU A 344 -3.38 35.51 9.88
CA GLU A 344 -3.85 36.87 9.63
C GLU A 344 -4.38 37.52 10.90
N GLN A 345 -5.19 36.82 11.69
CA GLN A 345 -5.67 37.27 13.01
C GLN A 345 -4.50 37.56 13.95
N LEU A 346 -3.48 36.69 13.98
CA LEU A 346 -2.29 36.89 14.82
C LEU A 346 -1.43 38.07 14.35
N LYS A 347 -1.35 38.34 13.04
CA LYS A 347 -0.72 39.56 12.52
C LYS A 347 -1.51 40.81 12.92
N ALA A 348 -2.84 40.79 12.79
CA ALA A 348 -3.71 41.89 13.19
C ALA A 348 -3.58 42.19 14.70
N ALA A 349 -3.67 41.17 15.55
CA ALA A 349 -3.50 41.32 17.00
C ALA A 349 -2.12 41.86 17.39
N ARG A 350 -1.06 41.48 16.67
CA ARG A 350 0.29 42.05 16.86
C ARG A 350 0.36 43.52 16.46
N ALA A 351 -0.29 43.91 15.36
CA ALA A 351 -0.35 45.30 14.92
C ALA A 351 -1.13 46.16 15.92
N GLU A 352 -2.29 45.69 16.40
CA GLU A 352 -3.08 46.35 17.45
C GLU A 352 -2.27 46.51 18.74
N ALA A 353 -1.56 45.46 19.18
CA ALA A 353 -0.70 45.52 20.35
C ALA A 353 0.45 46.52 20.18
N ALA A 354 1.03 46.64 18.98
CA ALA A 354 2.05 47.63 18.68
C ALA A 354 1.48 49.06 18.74
N GLU A 355 0.31 49.29 18.15
CA GLU A 355 -0.37 50.58 18.18
C GLU A 355 -0.74 51.01 19.61
N LEU A 356 -1.26 50.08 20.43
CA LEU A 356 -1.55 50.34 21.84
C LEU A 356 -0.30 50.70 22.63
N ARG A 357 0.84 50.05 22.35
CA ARG A 357 2.14 50.41 22.97
C ARG A 357 2.59 51.80 22.54
N GLU A 358 2.49 52.15 21.26
CA GLU A 358 2.82 53.49 20.77
C GLU A 358 1.94 54.56 21.42
N ARG A 359 0.63 54.32 21.53
CA ARG A 359 -0.31 55.21 22.23
C ARG A 359 0.04 55.36 23.71
N ALA A 360 0.40 54.27 24.39
CA ALA A 360 0.83 54.31 25.79
C ALA A 360 2.11 55.12 25.98
N VAL A 361 3.13 54.90 25.14
CA VAL A 361 4.38 55.67 25.16
C VAL A 361 4.11 57.16 24.87
N ALA A 362 3.27 57.47 23.90
CA ALA A 362 2.89 58.85 23.58
C ALA A 362 2.10 59.54 24.71
N ALA A 363 1.33 58.78 25.51
CA ALA A 363 0.64 59.27 26.69
C ALA A 363 1.62 59.53 27.85
N GLU A 364 2.57 58.62 28.10
CA GLU A 364 3.62 58.80 29.11
C GLU A 364 4.51 60.01 28.80
N LEU A 365 4.89 60.21 27.53
CA LEU A 365 5.68 61.36 27.11
C LEU A 365 4.92 62.69 27.27
N ARG A 366 3.59 62.68 27.11
CA ARG A 366 2.74 63.86 27.36
C ARG A 366 2.64 64.16 28.86
N ALA A 367 2.43 63.14 29.70
CA ALA A 367 2.36 63.28 31.15
C ALA A 367 3.67 63.77 31.80
N ARG A 368 4.83 63.54 31.15
CA ARG A 368 6.14 64.06 31.60
C ARG A 368 6.44 65.50 31.18
N ARG A 369 5.64 66.09 30.27
CA ARG A 369 5.83 67.47 29.77
C ARG A 369 4.87 68.49 30.39
N SER A 370 3.84 68.03 31.08
CA SER A 370 2.95 68.82 31.96
C SER A 370 3.43 68.74 33.39
#